data_AF-A0A969R3F5-F1
#
_entry.id   AF-A0A969R3F5-F1
#
_cell.length_a   1.000
_cell.length_b   1.000
_cell.length_c   1.000
_cell.angle_alpha   90.00
_cell.angle_beta   90.00
_cell.angle_gamma   90.00
#
_symmetry.space_group_name_H-M   'P 1'
#
loop_
_entity.id
_entity.type
_entity.pdbx_description
1 polymer ?
#
loop_
_entity_poly.entity_id
_entity_poly.type
_entity_poly.pdbx_seq_one_letter_code
_entity_poly.pdbx_strand_id
1 'polypeptide(L)'
;MTDYELIRLFLSRFFNYEGYDEGIKNARNAISKNSTTSENWKRIVAKIRAHNLEAGQPLSLVHDGANQVLDENSDAEAYIWLERMISNVERVDGDIEEY
;
A
#
# COMPACT_ATOMS: atom_id res chain seq x y z
N MET A 1 -9.90 -5.32 -14.18
CA MET A 1 -8.72 -5.04 -13.33
C MET A 1 -8.80 -6.00 -12.16
N THR A 2 -7.75 -6.81 -12.00
CA THR A 2 -7.62 -7.74 -10.87
C THR A 2 -7.31 -6.97 -9.58
N ASP A 3 -7.50 -7.59 -8.42
CA ASP A 3 -7.14 -6.94 -7.15
C ASP A 3 -5.63 -6.71 -7.05
N TYR A 4 -4.80 -7.62 -7.57
CA TYR A 4 -3.34 -7.45 -7.64
C TYR A 4 -2.95 -6.23 -8.48
N GLU A 5 -3.52 -6.08 -9.68
CA GLU A 5 -3.27 -4.91 -10.53
C GLU A 5 -3.71 -3.61 -9.86
N LEU A 6 -4.84 -3.64 -9.14
CA LEU A 6 -5.35 -2.50 -8.41
C LEU A 6 -4.39 -2.05 -7.31
N ILE A 7 -3.88 -3.00 -6.51
CA ILE A 7 -2.91 -2.71 -5.45
C ILE A 7 -1.61 -2.20 -6.07
N ARG A 8 -1.10 -2.87 -7.12
CA ARG A 8 0.12 -2.45 -7.81
C ARG A 8 0.00 -1.02 -8.33
N LEU A 9 -1.09 -0.67 -8.99
CA LEU A 9 -1.30 0.69 -9.52
C LEU A 9 -1.37 1.74 -8.40
N PHE A 10 -1.99 1.41 -7.27
CA PHE A 10 -2.00 2.29 -6.11
C PHE A 10 -0.59 2.50 -5.55
N LEU A 11 0.17 1.42 -5.35
CA LEU A 11 1.53 1.46 -4.85
C LEU A 11 2.45 2.24 -5.80
N SER A 12 2.37 1.94 -7.10
CA SER A 12 3.18 2.63 -8.12
C SER A 12 2.88 4.12 -8.20
N ARG A 13 1.62 4.52 -7.96
CA ARG A 13 1.21 5.91 -8.00
C ARG A 13 1.77 6.74 -6.83
N PHE A 14 1.81 6.17 -5.63
CA PHE A 14 2.07 6.95 -4.42
C PHE A 14 3.43 6.67 -3.77
N PHE A 15 4.04 5.50 -4.01
CA PHE A 15 5.23 5.08 -3.25
C PHE A 15 6.47 4.83 -4.13
N ASN A 16 6.31 4.70 -5.45
CA ASN A 16 7.42 4.33 -6.33
C ASN A 16 8.48 5.43 -6.50
N TYR A 17 8.03 6.69 -6.56
CA TYR A 17 8.87 7.86 -6.85
C TYR A 17 8.92 8.88 -5.71
N GLU A 18 8.15 8.66 -4.65
CA GLU A 18 8.02 9.56 -3.51
C GLU A 18 8.56 8.87 -2.26
N GLY A 19 9.07 9.65 -1.30
CA GLY A 19 9.38 9.13 0.03
C GLY A 19 8.11 8.64 0.72
N TYR A 20 8.24 7.62 1.59
CA TYR A 20 7.11 6.94 2.22
C TYR A 20 6.07 7.91 2.83
N ASP A 21 6.53 8.89 3.63
CA ASP A 21 5.66 9.87 4.28
C ASP A 21 4.86 10.73 3.29
N GLU A 22 5.49 11.11 2.17
CA GLU A 22 4.85 11.90 1.13
C GLU A 22 3.82 11.04 0.39
N GLY A 23 4.16 9.78 0.12
CA GLY A 23 3.24 8.80 -0.44
C GLY A 23 2.00 8.59 0.43
N ILE A 24 2.16 8.49 1.76
CA ILE A 24 1.03 8.41 2.71
C ILE A 24 0.17 9.67 2.64
N LYS A 25 0.75 10.88 2.67
CA LYS A 25 0.00 12.14 2.59
C LYS A 25 -0.77 12.25 1.28
N ASN A 26 -0.14 11.89 0.16
CA ASN A 26 -0.76 11.95 -1.16
C ASN A 26 -1.85 10.89 -1.35
N ALA A 27 -1.66 9.69 -0.82
CA ALA A 27 -2.68 8.66 -0.74
C ALA A 27 -3.91 9.14 0.06
N ARG A 28 -3.71 9.64 1.30
CA ARG A 28 -4.78 10.19 2.16
C ARG A 28 -5.56 11.29 1.44
N ASN A 29 -4.85 12.23 0.81
CA ASN A 29 -5.45 13.33 0.06
C ASN A 29 -6.25 12.84 -1.16
N ALA A 30 -5.74 11.86 -1.91
CA ALA A 30 -6.45 11.29 -3.07
C ALA A 30 -7.69 10.49 -2.66
N ILE A 31 -7.63 9.74 -1.56
CA ILE A 31 -8.74 8.97 -1.00
C ILE A 31 -9.87 9.91 -0.53
N SER A 32 -9.53 11.01 0.14
CA SER A 32 -10.54 11.96 0.65
C SER A 32 -11.22 12.78 -0.45
N LYS A 33 -10.53 13.07 -1.56
CA LYS A 33 -11.04 13.93 -2.63
C LYS A 33 -11.71 13.20 -3.79
N ASN A 34 -11.49 11.90 -3.96
CA ASN A 34 -11.97 11.14 -5.11
C ASN A 34 -12.70 9.86 -4.68
N SER A 35 -13.99 9.77 -5.02
CA SER A 35 -14.85 8.64 -4.66
C SER A 35 -14.37 7.31 -5.24
N THR A 36 -13.90 7.28 -6.49
CA THR A 36 -13.34 6.08 -7.12
C THR A 36 -12.08 5.62 -6.39
N THR A 37 -11.17 6.53 -6.04
CA THR A 37 -9.98 6.19 -5.23
C THR A 37 -10.39 5.66 -3.86
N SER A 38 -11.39 6.25 -3.22
CA SER A 38 -11.90 5.79 -1.92
C SER A 38 -12.49 4.37 -1.99
N GLU A 39 -13.26 4.05 -3.03
CA GLU A 39 -13.81 2.71 -3.23
C GLU A 39 -12.71 1.69 -3.55
N ASN A 40 -11.77 2.05 -4.42
CA ASN A 40 -10.60 1.23 -4.72
C ASN A 40 -9.77 0.96 -3.46
N TRP A 41 -9.58 1.97 -2.61
CA TRP A 41 -8.87 1.82 -1.34
C TRP A 41 -9.53 0.78 -0.42
N LYS A 42 -10.86 0.82 -0.28
CA LYS A 42 -11.59 -0.19 0.52
C LYS A 42 -11.35 -1.62 0.01
N ARG A 43 -11.30 -1.80 -1.32
CA ARG A 43 -10.99 -3.11 -1.93
C ARG A 43 -9.54 -3.52 -1.68
N ILE A 44 -8.59 -2.61 -1.81
CA ILE A 44 -7.16 -2.84 -1.52
C ILE A 44 -6.98 -3.30 -0.07
N VAL A 45 -7.54 -2.57 0.88
CA VAL A 45 -7.47 -2.89 2.31
C VAL A 45 -8.04 -4.27 2.61
N ALA A 46 -9.24 -4.56 2.09
CA ALA A 46 -9.88 -5.86 2.30
C ALA A 46 -9.03 -7.02 1.74
N LYS A 47 -8.38 -6.81 0.59
CA LYS A 47 -7.54 -7.82 -0.05
C LYS A 47 -6.24 -8.07 0.74
N ILE A 48 -5.54 -7.00 1.13
CA ILE A 48 -4.29 -7.11 1.89
C ILE A 48 -4.55 -7.76 3.25
N ARG A 49 -5.54 -7.28 4.01
CA ARG A 49 -5.89 -7.81 5.34
C ARG A 49 -6.41 -9.26 5.33
N ALA A 50 -6.90 -9.74 4.19
CA ALA A 50 -7.29 -11.14 4.03
C ALA A 50 -6.08 -12.08 3.83
N HIS A 51 -4.86 -11.54 3.62
CA HIS A 51 -3.62 -12.29 3.43
C HIS A 51 -3.75 -13.38 2.34
N ASN A 52 -4.48 -13.06 1.27
CA ASN A 52 -4.89 -14.02 0.23
C ASN A 52 -4.37 -13.66 -1.17
N LEU A 53 -3.26 -12.92 -1.23
CA LEU A 53 -2.46 -12.79 -2.45
C LEU A 53 -1.70 -14.11 -2.69
N GLU A 54 -1.40 -14.40 -3.95
CA GLU A 54 -0.64 -15.60 -4.29
C GLU A 54 0.82 -15.47 -3.81
N ALA A 55 1.49 -16.60 -3.61
CA ALA A 55 2.90 -16.59 -3.22
C ALA A 55 3.76 -15.78 -4.21
N GLY A 56 4.64 -14.94 -3.69
CA GLY A 56 5.50 -13.99 -4.41
C GLY A 56 4.82 -12.68 -4.81
N GLN A 57 3.49 -12.59 -4.76
CA GLN A 57 2.79 -11.34 -5.07
C GLN A 57 3.03 -10.24 -4.03
N PRO A 58 2.96 -10.49 -2.70
CA PRO A 58 3.26 -9.48 -1.69
C PRO A 58 4.64 -8.86 -1.90
N LEU A 59 5.67 -9.70 -2.03
CA LEU A 59 7.04 -9.23 -2.26
C LEU A 59 7.17 -8.40 -3.55
N SER A 60 6.59 -8.87 -4.66
CA SER A 60 6.59 -8.12 -5.92
C SER A 60 5.84 -6.80 -5.82
N LEU A 61 4.75 -6.72 -5.05
CA LEU A 61 4.02 -5.47 -4.84
C LEU A 61 4.88 -4.42 -4.14
N VAL A 62 5.64 -4.81 -3.12
CA VAL A 62 6.47 -3.87 -2.36
C VAL A 62 7.74 -3.50 -3.13
N HIS A 63 8.42 -4.47 -3.72
CA HIS A 63 9.62 -4.22 -4.52
C HIS A 63 9.33 -3.54 -5.85
N ASP A 64 8.44 -4.09 -6.67
CA ASP A 64 8.24 -3.59 -8.04
C ASP A 64 7.15 -2.52 -8.08
N GLY A 65 6.12 -2.66 -7.24
CA GLY A 65 5.02 -1.71 -7.16
C GLY A 65 5.44 -0.45 -6.43
N ALA A 66 5.90 -0.58 -5.18
CA ALA A 66 6.26 0.54 -4.32
C ALA A 66 7.75 0.95 -4.37
N ASN A 67 8.62 0.17 -5.01
CA ASN A 67 10.07 0.44 -5.06
C ASN A 67 10.70 0.61 -3.67
N GLN A 68 10.27 -0.21 -2.71
CA GLN A 68 10.76 -0.16 -1.34
C GLN A 68 11.73 -1.30 -1.05
N VAL A 69 12.73 -0.99 -0.23
CA VAL A 69 13.67 -1.99 0.30
C VAL A 69 13.10 -2.53 1.60
N LEU A 70 13.04 -3.86 1.72
CA LEU A 70 12.59 -4.56 2.92
C LEU A 70 13.79 -5.03 3.75
N ASP A 71 13.57 -5.23 5.05
CA ASP A 71 14.55 -5.85 5.95
C ASP A 71 14.84 -7.31 5.56
N GLU A 72 13.80 -8.01 5.09
CA GLU A 72 13.88 -9.36 4.55
C GLU A 72 13.11 -9.44 3.22
N ASN A 73 13.71 -10.08 2.21
CA ASN A 73 13.06 -10.33 0.92
C ASN A 73 12.07 -11.52 1.02
N SER A 74 11.00 -11.36 1.81
CA SER A 74 9.98 -12.38 2.04
C SER A 74 8.57 -11.81 1.88
N ASP A 75 7.60 -12.68 1.53
CA ASP A 75 6.19 -12.28 1.48
C ASP A 75 5.66 -11.87 2.86
N ALA A 76 6.19 -12.49 3.92
CA ALA A 76 5.81 -12.17 5.29
C ALA A 76 6.21 -10.73 5.64
N GLU A 77 7.44 -10.34 5.31
CA GLU A 77 7.92 -8.97 5.53
C GLU A 77 7.18 -7.97 4.64
N ALA A 78 6.89 -8.33 3.40
CA ALA A 78 6.08 -7.50 2.51
C ALA A 78 4.67 -7.26 3.07
N TYR A 79 4.04 -8.26 3.69
CA TYR A 79 2.75 -8.06 4.38
C TYR A 79 2.88 -7.12 5.57
N ILE A 80 3.96 -7.19 6.36
CA ILE A 80 4.21 -6.25 7.46
C ILE A 80 4.26 -4.82 6.93
N TRP A 81 5.01 -4.60 5.84
CA TRP A 81 5.06 -3.29 5.18
C TRP A 81 3.70 -2.82 4.68
N LEU A 82 2.95 -3.69 4.00
CA LEU A 82 1.62 -3.38 3.45
C LEU A 82 0.60 -3.04 4.54
N GLU A 83 0.60 -3.78 5.65
CA GLU A 83 -0.27 -3.51 6.81
C GLU A 83 0.13 -2.21 7.51
N ARG A 84 1.44 -1.91 7.64
CA ARG A 84 1.92 -0.63 8.17
C ARG A 84 1.46 0.53 7.29
N MET A 85 1.56 0.38 5.97
CA MET A 85 1.07 1.36 5.00
C MET A 85 -0.43 1.59 5.16
N ILE A 86 -1.24 0.54 5.30
CA ILE A 86 -2.68 0.68 5.56
C ILE A 86 -2.93 1.45 6.86
N SER A 87 -2.26 1.06 7.94
CA SER A 87 -2.38 1.73 9.24
C SER A 87 -2.09 3.22 9.11
N ASN A 88 -0.96 3.57 8.49
CA ASN A 88 -0.57 4.95 8.24
C ASN A 88 -1.58 5.68 7.34
N VAL A 89 -2.11 5.09 6.29
CA VAL A 89 -3.14 5.75 5.47
C VAL A 89 -4.44 5.99 6.24
N GLU A 90 -4.87 5.06 7.10
CA GLU A 90 -6.15 5.14 7.84
C GLU A 90 -6.09 5.96 9.14
N ARG A 91 -4.88 6.26 9.65
CA ARG A 91 -4.70 7.09 10.85
C ARG A 91 -5.34 8.47 10.73
N VAL A 92 -6.06 8.85 11.79
CA VAL A 92 -6.80 10.12 11.89
C VAL A 92 -6.03 11.22 12.61
N ASP A 93 -5.01 10.85 13.39
CA ASP A 93 -4.14 11.80 14.11
C ASP A 93 -3.17 12.53 13.17
N GLY A 94 -2.99 12.03 11.95
CA GLY A 94 -2.12 12.62 10.94
C GLY A 94 -0.67 12.15 11.05
N ASP A 95 -0.31 11.47 12.14
CA ASP A 95 1.03 10.93 12.36
C ASP A 95 1.32 9.81 11.34
N ILE A 96 2.60 9.66 11.01
CA ILE A 96 3.12 8.62 10.12
C ILE A 96 4.20 7.91 10.91
N GLU A 97 3.99 6.61 11.15
CA GLU A 97 5.01 5.77 11.73
C GLU A 97 5.98 5.31 10.66
N GLU A 98 7.27 5.40 10.98
CA GLU A 98 8.33 4.82 10.15
C GLU A 98 8.17 3.30 10.06
N TYR A 99 8.54 2.77 8.90
CA TYR A 99 8.73 1.35 8.65
C TYR A 99 10.20 1.03 8.82
#